data_AF-A0A0M4QCA7-F1
#
_entry.id   AF-A0A0M4QCA7-F1
#
_cell.length_a   1.000
_cell.length_b   1.000
_cell.length_c   1.000
_cell.angle_alpha   90.00
_cell.angle_beta   90.00
_cell.angle_gamma   90.00
#
_symmetry.space_group_name_H-M   'P 1'
#
loop_
_entity.id
_entity.type
_entity.pdbx_description
1 polymer ?
#
loop_
_entity_poly.entity_id
_entity_poly.type
_entity_poly.pdbx_seq_one_letter_code
_entity_poly.pdbx_strand_id
1 'polypeptide(L)' 'MSFTDKVKNKAENAVGVAKEKTGEATGDRELQVEGKAEQSKASLKDAGEKLKDAAGKVKDALGGSTS' A
#
# COMPACT_ATOMS: atom_id res chain seq x y z
N MET A 1 2.18 2.79 13.44
CA MET A 1 1.02 2.50 12.57
C MET A 1 -0.09 1.88 13.40
N SER A 2 -1.29 2.47 13.38
CA SER A 2 -2.47 1.97 14.11
C SER A 2 -3.08 0.75 13.43
N PHE A 3 -3.83 -0.07 14.19
CA PHE A 3 -4.53 -1.26 13.67
C PHE A 3 -5.46 -0.92 12.48
N THR A 4 -6.07 0.26 12.53
CA THR A 4 -6.94 0.82 11.49
C THR A 4 -6.25 0.96 10.14
N ASP A 5 -4.98 1.37 10.08
CA ASP A 5 -4.23 1.51 8.82
C ASP A 5 -3.98 0.16 8.15
N LYS A 6 -3.60 -0.86 8.94
CA LYS A 6 -3.42 -2.22 8.42
C LYS A 6 -4.72 -2.80 7.87
N VAL A 7 -5.82 -2.57 8.57
CA VAL A 7 -7.16 -3.02 8.14
C VAL A 7 -7.57 -2.31 6.86
N LYS A 8 -7.37 -1.00 6.78
CA LYS A 8 -7.70 -0.20 5.59
C LYS A 8 -6.89 -0.66 4.37
N ASN A 9 -5.59 -0.88 4.53
CA ASN A 9 -4.74 -1.37 3.45
C ASN A 9 -5.15 -2.78 2.97
N LYS A 10 -5.53 -3.68 3.90
CA LYS A 10 -6.09 -4.98 3.55
C LYS A 10 -7.45 -4.87 2.83
N ALA A 11 -8.30 -3.92 3.24
CA ALA A 11 -9.58 -3.68 2.60
C ALA A 11 -9.41 -3.14 1.17
N GLU A 12 -8.51 -2.17 0.96
CA GLU A 12 -8.18 -1.66 -0.38
C GLU A 12 -7.62 -2.78 -1.28
N ASN A 13 -6.77 -3.67 -0.75
CA ASN A 13 -6.30 -4.84 -1.50
C ASN A 13 -7.44 -5.80 -1.86
N ALA A 14 -8.36 -6.07 -0.93
CA ALA A 14 -9.52 -6.92 -1.20
C ALA A 14 -10.45 -6.33 -2.26
N VAL A 15 -10.65 -5.01 -2.25
CA VAL A 15 -11.40 -4.28 -3.29
C VAL A 15 -10.69 -4.39 -4.65
N GLY A 16 -9.37 -4.23 -4.70
CA GLY A 16 -8.60 -4.39 -5.93
C GLY A 16 -8.72 -5.80 -6.52
N VAL A 17 -8.60 -6.85 -5.70
CA VAL A 17 -8.83 -8.25 -6.12
C VAL A 17 -10.26 -8.45 -6.62
N ALA A 18 -11.25 -7.86 -5.95
CA ALA A 18 -12.65 -7.97 -6.35
C ALA A 18 -12.89 -7.30 -7.72
N LYS A 19 -12.33 -6.10 -7.95
CA LYS A 19 -12.40 -5.41 -9.24
C LYS A 19 -11.73 -6.22 -10.35
N GLU A 20 -10.53 -6.77 -10.09
CA GLU A 20 -9.83 -7.63 -11.05
C GLU A 20 -10.68 -8.83 -11.45
N LYS A 21 -11.16 -9.60 -10.47
CA LYS A 21 -12.00 -10.78 -10.74
C LYS A 21 -13.32 -10.44 -11.41
N THR A 22 -13.94 -9.33 -11.02
CA THR A 22 -15.19 -8.89 -11.62
C THR A 22 -14.96 -8.50 -13.08
N GLY A 23 -13.91 -7.74 -13.36
CA GLY A 23 -13.54 -7.38 -14.73
C GLY A 23 -13.10 -8.58 -15.57
N GLU A 24 -12.44 -9.58 -14.99
CA GLU A 24 -12.17 -10.84 -15.69
C GLU A 24 -13.46 -11.58 -16.04
N ALA A 25 -14.41 -11.65 -15.10
CA ALA A 25 -15.68 -12.35 -15.29
C ALA A 25 -16.61 -11.64 -16.27
N THR A 26 -16.63 -10.31 -16.30
CA THR A 26 -17.48 -9.51 -17.18
C THR A 26 -16.81 -9.12 -18.50
N GLY A 27 -15.51 -9.40 -18.66
CA GLY A 27 -14.70 -8.93 -19.79
C GLY A 27 -14.38 -7.43 -19.76
N ASP A 28 -14.59 -6.77 -18.62
CA ASP A 28 -14.34 -5.36 -18.44
C ASP A 28 -12.86 -5.08 -18.15
N ARG A 29 -12.17 -4.52 -19.15
CA ARG A 29 -10.74 -4.21 -19.05
C ARG A 29 -10.44 -3.08 -18.07
N GLU A 30 -11.35 -2.13 -17.87
CA GLU A 30 -11.14 -1.04 -16.93
C GLU A 30 -11.10 -1.57 -15.49
N LEU A 31 -12.05 -2.43 -15.11
CA LEU A 31 -12.06 -3.06 -13.80
C LEU A 31 -10.82 -3.92 -13.52
N GLN A 32 -10.32 -4.65 -14.54
CA GLN A 32 -9.06 -5.40 -14.41
C GLN A 32 -7.85 -4.49 -14.17
N VAL A 33 -7.76 -3.40 -14.93
CA VAL A 33 -6.64 -2.46 -14.83
C VAL A 33 -6.70 -1.69 -13.50
N GLU A 34 -7.88 -1.24 -13.08
CA GLU A 34 -8.08 -0.60 -11.76
C GLU A 34 -7.67 -1.52 -10.62
N GLY A 35 -8.11 -2.79 -10.65
CA GLY A 35 -7.76 -3.78 -9.63
C GLY A 35 -6.25 -3.96 -9.48
N LYS A 36 -5.54 -4.14 -10.60
CA LYS A 36 -4.06 -4.25 -10.61
C LYS A 36 -3.36 -2.96 -10.19
N ALA A 37 -3.90 -1.81 -10.59
CA ALA A 37 -3.34 -0.52 -10.23
C ALA A 37 -3.45 -0.27 -8.72
N GLU A 38 -4.58 -0.60 -8.10
CA GLU A 38 -4.78 -0.49 -6.65
C GLU A 38 -3.82 -1.41 -5.88
N GLN A 39 -3.67 -2.67 -6.28
CA GLN A 39 -2.71 -3.59 -5.66
C GLN A 39 -1.26 -3.10 -5.75
N SER A 40 -0.89 -2.56 -6.92
CA SER A 40 0.46 -2.02 -7.16
C SER A 40 0.71 -0.77 -6.30
N LYS A 41 -0.26 0.14 -6.21
CA LYS A 41 -0.17 1.33 -5.35
C LYS A 41 -0.06 0.96 -3.87
N ALA A 42 -0.86 0.00 -3.40
CA ALA A 42 -0.79 -0.47 -2.02
C ALA A 42 0.61 -1.02 -1.69
N SER A 43 1.17 -1.85 -2.57
CA SER A 43 2.52 -2.41 -2.42
C SER A 43 3.62 -1.34 -2.41
N LEU A 44 3.52 -0.36 -3.30
CA LEU A 44 4.42 0.80 -3.36
C LEU A 44 4.34 1.65 -2.09
N LYS A 45 3.14 1.89 -1.58
CA LYS A 45 2.92 2.67 -0.35
C LYS A 45 3.50 1.97 0.86
N ASP A 46 3.29 0.65 0.99
CA ASP A 46 3.87 -0.17 2.06
C ASP A 46 5.41 -0.15 2.02
N ALA A 47 6.00 -0.28 0.83
CA ALA A 47 7.45 -0.23 0.65
C ALA A 47 8.01 1.17 0.97
N GLY A 48 7.33 2.23 0.52
CA GLY A 48 7.71 3.62 0.78
C GLY A 48 7.61 3.99 2.25
N GLU A 49 6.56 3.56 2.95
CA GLU A 49 6.43 3.80 4.40
C GLU A 49 7.50 3.06 5.19
N LYS A 50 7.85 1.82 4.83
CA LYS A 50 8.98 1.10 5.47
C LYS A 50 10.31 1.79 5.25
N LEU A 51 10.57 2.26 4.03
CA LEU A 51 11.77 3.05 3.71
C LEU A 51 11.81 4.36 4.49
N LYS A 52 10.69 5.07 4.58
CA LYS A 52 10.59 6.33 5.33
C LYS A 52 10.74 6.11 6.84
N ASP A 53 10.21 5.03 7.39
CA ASP A 53 10.37 4.64 8.80
C ASP A 53 11.83 4.31 9.12
N ALA A 54 12.50 3.54 8.25
CA ALA A 54 13.92 3.22 8.39
C ALA A 54 14.82 4.48 8.26
N ALA A 55 14.55 5.33 7.27
CA ALA A 55 15.27 6.58 7.08
C ALA A 55 15.03 7.56 8.24
N GLY A 56 13.81 7.61 8.77
CA GLY A 56 13.46 8.38 9.96
C GLY A 56 14.25 7.92 11.18
N LYS A 57 14.32 6.62 11.45
CA LYS A 57 15.11 6.05 12.55
C LYS A 57 16.60 6.35 12.44
N VAL A 58 17.17 6.24 11.24
CA VAL A 58 18.58 6.58 10.99
C VAL A 58 18.82 8.07 11.20
N LYS A 59 17.92 8.93 10.72
CA LYS A 59 18.00 10.38 10.93
C LYS A 59 17.87 10.76 12.41
N ASP A 60 16.98 10.11 13.16
CA ASP A 60 16.83 10.31 14.60
C ASP A 60 18.06 9.81 15.39
N ALA A 61 18.61 8.65 15.04
CA ALA A 61 19.81 8.12 15.69
C ALA A 61 21.06 8.98 15.44
N LEU A 62 21.19 9.55 14.24
CA LEU A 62 22.32 10.41 13.86
C LEU A 62 22.12 11.88 14.26
N GLY A 63 20.89 12.37 14.31
CA GLY A 63 20.55 13.75 14.67
C GLY A 63 20.28 13.96 16.16
N GLY A 64 19.86 12.92 16.88
CA GLY A 64 19.51 12.97 18.30
C GLY A 64 20.68 12.79 19.27
N SER A 65 21.89 12.49 18.78
CA SER A 65 23.10 12.37 19.62
C SER A 65 23.88 13.68 19.81
N THR A 66 23.28 14.82 19.44
CA THR A 66 23.86 16.15 19.69
C THR A 66 22.87 17.01 20.47
N SER A 67 22.56 16.61 21.70
CA SER A 67 22.18 17.47 22.83
C SER A 67 22.32 16.68 24.12
#